data_AF-A0A2T5UYS8-F1
#
_entry.id   AF-A0A2T5UYS8-F1
#
_cell.length_a   1.000
_cell.length_b   1.000
_cell.length_c   1.000
_cell.angle_alpha   90.00
_cell.angle_beta   90.00
_cell.angle_gamma   90.00
#
_symmetry.space_group_name_H-M   'P 1'
#
loop_
_entity.id
_entity.type
_entity.pdbx_description
1 polymer ?
#
loop_
_entity_poly.entity_id
_entity_poly.type
_entity_poly.pdbx_seq_one_letter_code
_entity_poly.pdbx_strand_id
1 'polypeptide(L)'
;MSTPIRPLNIGLESVSRWRVDDEAHLPQRGRDAPKFLPKQRELDEILHRPSLDERLTELLQPSFLDTELLHPNVLSDTRLSTHEVLGDLANEASGDARQVLSEAQVILGSEMELEEEVRAALAALLKG
;
A
#
# COMPACT_ATOMS: atom_id res chain seq x y z
N MET A 1 -19.70 -15.80 28.54
CA MET A 1 -20.02 -17.22 28.76
C MET A 1 -20.16 -17.89 27.41
N SER A 2 -19.33 -18.90 27.15
CA SER A 2 -19.06 -19.48 25.82
C SER A 2 -20.16 -20.44 25.38
N THR A 3 -20.66 -20.31 24.15
CA THR A 3 -21.62 -21.25 23.55
C THR A 3 -20.85 -22.38 22.87
N PRO A 4 -21.06 -23.66 23.24
CA PRO A 4 -20.30 -24.78 22.70
C PRO A 4 -20.75 -25.15 21.27
N ILE A 5 -19.78 -25.51 20.43
CA ILE A 5 -20.00 -26.04 19.07
C ILE A 5 -20.63 -27.45 19.19
N ARG A 6 -21.82 -27.65 18.60
CA ARG A 6 -22.41 -28.99 18.46
C ARG A 6 -21.78 -29.74 17.28
N PRO A 7 -21.45 -31.03 17.42
CA PRO A 7 -20.88 -31.83 16.34
C PRO A 7 -21.95 -32.16 15.27
N LEU A 8 -21.59 -32.01 13.99
CA LEU A 8 -22.35 -32.51 12.85
C LEU A 8 -22.34 -34.05 12.87
N ASN A 9 -23.42 -34.65 13.38
CA ASN A 9 -23.69 -36.07 13.18
C ASN A 9 -24.34 -36.26 11.80
N ILE A 10 -23.51 -36.48 10.78
CA ILE A 10 -23.96 -37.05 9.49
C ILE A 10 -23.47 -38.49 9.49
N GLY A 11 -24.32 -39.41 9.93
CA GLY A 11 -24.12 -40.85 9.80
C GLY A 11 -24.79 -41.34 8.52
N LEU A 12 -24.05 -42.05 7.66
CA LEU A 12 -24.60 -42.76 6.51
C LEU A 12 -25.70 -43.73 6.97
N GLU A 13 -26.95 -43.51 6.56
CA GLU A 13 -28.10 -44.32 6.99
C GLU A 13 -28.29 -45.63 6.20
N SER A 14 -27.61 -45.82 5.06
CA SER A 14 -27.63 -47.13 4.39
C SER A 14 -26.49 -47.31 3.39
N VAL A 15 -26.08 -48.57 3.22
CA VAL A 15 -25.20 -49.02 2.11
C VAL A 15 -25.99 -50.04 1.31
N SER A 16 -26.47 -49.66 0.14
CA SER A 16 -27.08 -50.59 -0.82
C SER A 16 -25.97 -51.18 -1.70
N ARG A 17 -25.89 -52.52 -1.75
CA ARG A 17 -25.02 -53.24 -2.70
C ARG A 17 -25.78 -53.41 -4.01
N TRP A 18 -25.30 -52.77 -5.09
CA TRP A 18 -25.79 -52.99 -6.45
C TRP A 18 -25.51 -54.42 -6.90
N ARG A 19 -26.53 -55.08 -7.47
CA ARG A 19 -26.39 -56.38 -8.15
C ARG A 19 -26.22 -56.15 -9.65
N VAL A 20 -25.53 -57.09 -10.29
CA VAL A 20 -24.93 -56.96 -11.63
C VAL A 20 -25.96 -56.85 -12.78
N ASP A 21 -27.25 -57.09 -12.53
CA ASP A 21 -28.31 -57.03 -13.56
C ASP A 21 -29.16 -55.75 -13.51
N ASP A 22 -28.84 -54.78 -12.66
CA ASP A 22 -29.43 -53.44 -12.77
C ASP A 22 -28.77 -52.74 -13.98
N GLU A 23 -29.32 -52.94 -15.17
CA GLU A 23 -29.01 -52.16 -16.37
C GLU A 23 -29.43 -50.70 -16.15
N ALA A 24 -28.61 -49.99 -15.37
CA ALA A 24 -28.62 -48.55 -15.27
C ALA A 24 -28.33 -47.99 -16.66
N HIS A 25 -29.38 -47.54 -17.32
CA HIS A 25 -29.29 -46.81 -18.57
C HIS A 25 -28.36 -45.62 -18.33
N LEU A 26 -27.14 -45.66 -18.88
CA LEU A 26 -26.21 -44.56 -18.78
C LEU A 26 -26.90 -43.31 -19.34
N PRO A 27 -26.95 -42.18 -18.61
CA PRO A 27 -27.46 -40.95 -19.18
C PRO A 27 -26.60 -40.59 -20.40
N GLN A 28 -27.24 -40.40 -21.54
CA GLN A 28 -26.57 -40.07 -22.79
C GLN A 28 -25.70 -38.82 -22.59
N ARG A 29 -24.38 -39.00 -22.73
CA ARG A 29 -23.33 -37.97 -22.84
C ARG A 29 -23.66 -36.68 -22.07
N GLY A 30 -23.50 -36.74 -20.75
CA GLY A 30 -23.28 -35.53 -19.95
C GLY A 30 -21.99 -34.85 -20.41
N ARG A 31 -22.07 -33.55 -20.68
CA ARG A 31 -20.97 -32.69 -21.16
C ARG A 31 -19.68 -32.93 -20.37
N ASP A 32 -18.56 -32.99 -21.10
CA ASP A 32 -17.22 -33.01 -20.52
C ASP A 32 -17.08 -31.93 -19.45
N ALA A 33 -16.54 -32.30 -18.28
CA ALA A 33 -16.21 -31.34 -17.24
C ALA A 33 -15.29 -30.25 -17.83
N PRO A 34 -15.47 -28.96 -17.47
CA PRO A 34 -14.65 -27.89 -18.03
C PRO A 34 -13.18 -28.14 -17.66
N LYS A 35 -12.30 -28.20 -18.67
CA LYS A 35 -10.85 -28.23 -18.45
C LYS A 35 -10.45 -26.93 -17.74
N PHE A 36 -9.98 -27.06 -16.51
CA PHE A 36 -9.33 -25.96 -15.80
C PHE A 36 -8.01 -25.64 -16.52
N LEU A 37 -8.03 -24.62 -17.36
CA LEU A 37 -6.84 -24.02 -17.92
C LEU A 37 -6.48 -22.83 -17.02
N PRO A 38 -5.41 -22.90 -16.21
CA PRO A 38 -4.96 -21.74 -15.45
C PRO A 38 -4.70 -20.59 -16.43
N LYS A 39 -5.23 -19.41 -16.12
CA LYS A 39 -5.01 -18.23 -16.95
C LYS A 39 -3.52 -17.94 -16.94
N GLN A 40 -2.88 -18.11 -18.09
CA GLN A 40 -1.42 -17.97 -18.26
C GLN A 40 -0.87 -16.63 -17.75
N ARG A 41 -1.71 -15.58 -17.69
CA ARG A 41 -1.36 -14.25 -17.16
C ARG A 41 -0.99 -14.21 -15.68
N GLU A 42 -1.59 -15.05 -14.83
CA GLU A 42 -1.30 -15.00 -13.38
C GLU A 42 0.07 -15.62 -13.04
N LEU A 43 0.58 -16.54 -13.87
CA LEU A 43 1.87 -17.17 -13.66
C LEU A 43 3.03 -16.20 -13.94
N ASP A 44 2.94 -15.42 -15.01
CA ASP A 44 3.99 -14.44 -15.34
C ASP A 44 4.08 -13.33 -14.29
N GLU A 45 2.96 -12.90 -13.70
CA GLU A 45 2.94 -11.92 -12.60
C GLU A 45 3.60 -12.46 -11.32
N ILE A 46 3.45 -13.75 -11.05
CA ILE A 46 4.10 -14.41 -9.90
C ILE A 46 5.59 -14.60 -10.17
N LEU A 47 5.96 -14.98 -11.40
CA LEU A 47 7.34 -15.27 -11.80
C LEU A 47 8.20 -13.99 -11.94
N HIS A 48 7.59 -12.86 -12.31
CA HIS A 48 8.26 -11.57 -12.45
C HIS A 48 7.95 -10.60 -11.31
N ARG A 49 7.56 -11.12 -10.14
CA ARG A 49 7.29 -10.26 -8.99
C ARG A 49 8.60 -9.54 -8.61
N PRO A 50 8.62 -8.19 -8.60
CA PRO A 50 9.82 -7.46 -8.23
C PRO A 50 10.21 -7.83 -6.79
N SER A 51 11.50 -8.01 -6.59
CA SER A 51 12.11 -8.32 -5.31
C SER A 51 11.80 -7.23 -4.28
N LEU A 52 11.98 -7.55 -2.99
CA LEU A 52 11.77 -6.58 -1.92
C LEU A 52 12.65 -5.33 -2.13
N ASP A 53 13.89 -5.52 -2.56
CA ASP A 53 14.86 -4.43 -2.77
C ASP A 53 14.49 -3.55 -3.97
N GLU A 54 13.98 -4.15 -5.05
CA GLU A 54 13.45 -3.41 -6.22
C GLU A 54 12.23 -2.57 -5.82
N ARG A 55 11.30 -3.14 -5.05
CA ARG A 55 10.13 -2.43 -4.54
C ARG A 55 10.49 -1.36 -3.52
N LEU A 56 11.49 -1.60 -2.68
CA LEU A 56 11.99 -0.63 -1.70
C LEU A 56 12.56 0.59 -2.40
N THR A 57 13.31 0.39 -3.48
CA THR A 57 13.86 1.49 -4.27
C THR A 57 12.75 2.35 -4.87
N GLU A 58 11.71 1.73 -5.44
CA GLU A 58 10.54 2.44 -5.97
C GLU A 58 9.72 3.16 -4.89
N LEU A 59 9.67 2.63 -3.66
CA LEU A 59 8.92 3.21 -2.55
C LEU A 59 9.69 4.33 -1.82
N LEU A 60 11.03 4.24 -1.80
CA LEU A 60 11.90 5.19 -1.10
C LEU A 60 12.42 6.31 -1.99
N GLN A 61 12.45 6.11 -3.31
CA GLN A 61 12.80 7.15 -4.27
C GLN A 61 11.54 7.61 -4.99
N PRO A 62 11.02 8.81 -4.69
CA PRO A 62 9.97 9.40 -5.49
C PRO A 62 10.49 9.51 -6.93
N SER A 63 9.77 8.91 -7.87
CA SER A 63 10.14 8.92 -9.30
C SER A 63 10.12 10.32 -9.93
N PHE A 64 9.67 11.32 -9.19
CA PHE A 64 9.48 12.71 -9.62
C PHE A 64 10.25 13.73 -8.77
N LEU A 65 11.21 13.30 -7.94
CA LEU A 65 11.96 14.26 -7.12
C LEU A 65 12.86 15.11 -8.03
N ASP A 66 12.64 16.43 -8.00
CA ASP A 66 13.52 17.38 -8.69
C ASP A 66 14.93 17.26 -8.09
N THR A 67 15.89 16.86 -8.91
CA THR A 67 17.28 16.66 -8.49
C THR A 67 17.92 17.92 -7.95
N GLU A 68 17.42 19.10 -8.31
CA GLU A 68 17.94 20.37 -7.78
C GLU A 68 17.67 20.53 -6.28
N LEU A 69 16.63 19.88 -5.73
CA LEU A 69 16.32 19.89 -4.30
C LEU A 69 17.36 19.16 -3.44
N LEU A 70 18.31 18.45 -4.06
CA LEU A 70 19.46 17.88 -3.34
C LEU A 70 20.50 18.94 -2.99
N HIS A 71 20.46 20.11 -3.63
CA HIS A 71 21.36 21.22 -3.30
C HIS A 71 20.83 21.96 -2.07
N PRO A 72 21.64 22.13 -1.00
CA PRO A 72 21.18 22.73 0.25
C PRO A 72 20.54 24.11 0.07
N ASN A 73 21.13 24.97 -0.76
CA ASN A 73 20.60 26.31 -1.01
C ASN A 73 19.24 26.27 -1.70
N VAL A 74 19.10 25.43 -2.73
CA VAL A 74 17.83 25.26 -3.47
C VAL A 74 16.76 24.72 -2.54
N LEU A 75 17.10 23.76 -1.69
CA LEU A 75 16.17 23.20 -0.72
C LEU A 75 15.71 24.26 0.29
N SER A 76 16.63 25.04 0.87
CA SER A 76 16.32 26.11 1.81
C SER A 76 15.44 27.19 1.18
N ASP A 77 15.78 27.66 -0.02
CA ASP A 77 15.01 28.67 -0.76
C ASP A 77 13.62 28.14 -1.12
N THR A 78 13.54 26.89 -1.58
CA THR A 78 12.27 26.24 -1.91
C THR A 78 11.37 26.09 -0.68
N ARG A 79 11.93 25.72 0.47
CA ARG A 79 11.18 25.62 1.74
C ARG A 79 10.61 26.97 2.16
N LEU A 80 11.41 28.04 2.09
CA LEU A 80 10.96 29.39 2.42
C LEU A 80 9.81 29.83 1.49
N SER A 81 9.98 29.66 0.18
CA SER A 81 8.93 29.99 -0.79
C SER A 81 7.66 29.16 -0.59
N THR A 82 7.81 27.86 -0.30
CA THR A 82 6.66 26.98 -0.03
C THR A 82 5.93 27.40 1.24
N HIS A 83 6.65 27.79 2.29
CA HIS A 83 6.07 28.29 3.53
C HIS A 83 5.26 29.57 3.31
N GLU A 84 5.76 30.50 2.48
CA GLU A 84 5.03 31.71 2.08
C GLU A 84 3.77 31.37 1.29
N VAL A 85 3.89 30.53 0.26
CA VAL A 85 2.76 30.11 -0.59
C VAL A 85 1.67 29.42 0.22
N LEU A 86 2.03 28.53 1.16
CA LEU A 86 1.05 27.88 2.05
C LEU A 86 0.30 28.91 2.91
N GLY A 87 1.00 29.94 3.39
CA GLY A 87 0.39 31.04 4.14
C GLY A 87 -0.60 31.85 3.31
N ASP A 88 -0.19 32.24 2.09
CA ASP A 88 -1.03 32.99 1.16
C ASP A 88 -2.28 32.18 0.79
N LEU A 89 -2.12 30.90 0.44
CA LEU A 89 -3.23 30.01 0.13
C LEU A 89 -4.14 29.78 1.34
N ALA A 90 -3.59 29.67 2.55
CA ALA A 90 -4.40 29.55 3.76
C ALA A 90 -5.24 30.82 4.02
N ASN A 91 -4.71 32.00 3.72
CA ASN A 91 -5.42 33.26 3.85
C ASN A 91 -6.57 33.40 2.84
N GLU A 92 -6.40 32.85 1.64
CA GLU A 92 -7.42 32.83 0.59
C GLU A 92 -8.46 31.71 0.79
N ALA A 93 -8.07 30.62 1.46
CA ALA A 93 -8.93 29.46 1.70
C ALA A 93 -9.96 29.68 2.82
N SER A 94 -10.93 28.77 2.90
CA SER A 94 -11.98 28.77 3.92
C SER A 94 -12.28 27.35 4.41
N GLY A 95 -12.81 27.25 5.64
CA GLY A 95 -13.16 25.98 6.28
C GLY A 95 -11.96 25.07 6.48
N ASP A 96 -12.17 23.77 6.28
CA ASP A 96 -11.18 22.72 6.52
C ASP A 96 -9.91 22.91 5.68
N ALA A 97 -10.02 23.42 4.45
CA ALA A 97 -8.87 23.66 3.59
C ALA A 97 -7.90 24.69 4.18
N ARG A 98 -8.44 25.78 4.76
CA ARG A 98 -7.62 26.79 5.45
C ARG A 98 -6.90 26.17 6.64
N GLN A 99 -7.59 25.35 7.42
CA GLN A 99 -6.98 24.69 8.57
C GLN A 99 -5.82 23.79 8.14
N VAL A 100 -6.02 22.92 7.15
CA VAL A 100 -4.98 22.01 6.65
C VAL A 100 -3.78 22.78 6.11
N LEU A 101 -3.99 23.87 5.35
CA LEU A 101 -2.91 24.68 4.81
C LEU A 101 -2.13 25.42 5.92
N SER A 102 -2.83 25.98 6.91
CA SER A 102 -2.18 26.59 8.08
C SER A 102 -1.39 25.58 8.90
N GLU A 103 -1.92 24.37 9.12
CA GLU A 103 -1.21 23.30 9.83
C GLU A 103 0.03 22.85 9.04
N ALA A 104 -0.09 22.70 7.72
CA ALA A 104 1.05 22.38 6.86
C ALA A 104 2.13 23.46 6.92
N GLN A 105 1.74 24.74 6.89
CA GLN A 105 2.66 25.86 7.04
C GLN A 105 3.41 25.81 8.38
N VAL A 106 2.68 25.57 9.48
CA VAL A 106 3.28 25.46 10.84
C VAL A 106 4.27 24.30 10.90
N ILE A 107 3.90 23.12 10.39
CA ILE A 107 4.78 21.94 10.38
C ILE A 107 6.07 22.25 9.61
N LEU A 108 5.96 22.86 8.43
CA LEU A 108 7.12 23.21 7.62
C LEU A 108 8.01 24.25 8.32
N GLY A 109 7.42 25.25 8.98
CA GLY A 109 8.14 26.23 9.78
C GLY A 109 8.95 25.58 10.91
N SER A 110 8.35 24.65 11.65
CA SER A 110 9.04 23.91 12.71
C SER A 110 10.19 23.04 12.18
N GLU A 111 10.05 22.44 11.00
CA GLU A 111 11.14 21.69 10.36
C GLU A 111 12.33 22.60 10.02
N MET A 112 12.05 23.80 9.48
CA MET A 112 13.08 24.79 9.16
C MET A 112 13.83 25.28 10.41
N GLU A 113 13.12 25.51 11.52
CA GLU A 113 13.74 25.88 12.81
C GLU A 113 14.67 24.77 13.31
N LEU A 114 14.22 23.51 13.26
CA LEU A 114 15.04 22.35 13.66
C LEU A 114 16.30 22.22 12.80
N GLU A 115 16.21 22.47 11.50
CA GLU A 115 17.37 22.45 10.61
C GLU A 115 18.42 23.47 11.03
N GLU A 116 18.01 24.70 11.34
CA GLU A 116 18.92 25.74 11.80
C GLU A 116 19.55 25.40 13.15
N GLU A 117 18.79 24.80 14.07
CA GLU A 117 19.35 24.29 15.33
C GLU A 117 20.42 23.22 15.10
N VAL A 118 20.15 22.26 14.21
CA VAL A 118 21.11 21.20 13.84
C VAL A 118 22.36 21.81 13.20
N ARG A 119 22.19 22.78 12.30
CA ARG A 119 23.30 23.47 11.64
C ARG A 119 24.15 24.25 12.64
N ALA A 120 23.52 24.95 13.58
CA ALA A 120 24.20 25.67 14.64
C ALA A 120 24.98 24.72 15.57
N ALA A 121 24.37 23.60 15.97
CA ALA A 121 25.01 22.58 16.78
C ALA A 121 26.22 21.94 16.07
N LEU A 122 26.09 21.61 14.79
CA LEU A 122 27.19 21.10 13.97
C LEU A 122 28.31 22.13 13.84
N ALA A 123 27.97 23.40 13.59
CA ALA A 123 28.95 24.47 13.51
C ALA A 123 29.71 24.69 14.82
N ALA A 124 29.02 24.58 15.97
CA ALA A 124 29.64 24.64 17.29
C ALA A 124 30.59 23.45 17.50
N LEU A 125 30.15 22.23 17.17
CA LEU A 125 30.96 21.02 17.30
C LEU A 125 32.23 21.05 16.43
N LEU A 126 32.13 21.60 15.22
CA LEU A 126 33.28 21.74 14.32
C LEU A 126 34.24 22.86 14.72
N LYS A 127 33.78 23.85 15.49
CA LYS A 127 34.62 24.96 16.00
C LYS A 127 35.38 24.61 17.28
N GLY A 128 34.94 23.58 18.01
CA GLY A 128 35.56 23.13 19.27
C GLY A 128 35.05 23.89 20.48
#